data_AF-A0A9W8D2K7-F1
#
_entry.id   AF-A0A9W8D2K7-F1
#
_cell.length_a   1.000
_cell.length_b   1.000
_cell.length_c   1.000
_cell.angle_alpha   90.00
_cell.angle_beta   90.00
_cell.angle_gamma   90.00
#
_symmetry.space_group_name_H-M   'P 1'
#
loop_
_entity.id
_entity.type
_entity.pdbx_description
1 polymer ?
#
loop_
_entity_poly.entity_id
_entity_poly.type
_entity_poly.pdbx_seq_one_letter_code
_entity_poly.pdbx_strand_id
1 'polypeptide(L)' 'MDQTTAQALFESGACLVILDTPTGIEFGIDLDTWETGPLFKGLKMIPPGIHYIHY' A
#
# COMPACT_ATOMS: atom_id res chain seq x y z
N MET A 1 -0.32 14.37 -2.26
CA MET A 1 0.08 14.43 -0.84
C MET A 1 1.13 15.53 -0.71
N ASP A 2 0.98 16.46 0.22
CA ASP A 2 2.00 17.46 0.52
C ASP A 2 3.14 16.87 1.36
N GLN A 3 4.25 17.60 1.45
CA GLN A 3 5.48 17.12 2.12
C GLN A 3 5.28 16.83 3.61
N THR A 4 4.51 17.66 4.30
CA THR A 4 4.28 17.52 5.75
C THR A 4 3.50 16.23 6.03
N THR A 5 2.43 15.99 5.26
CA THR A 5 1.65 14.75 5.35
C THR A 5 2.50 13.52 5.04
N ALA A 6 3.36 13.60 4.01
CA ALA A 6 4.25 12.49 3.64
C ALA A 6 5.26 12.14 4.75
N GLN A 7 5.85 13.13 5.41
CA GLN A 7 6.77 12.90 6.54
C GLN A 7 6.05 12.26 7.72
N ALA A 8 4.87 12.76 8.09
CA ALA A 8 4.10 12.19 9.20
C ALA A 8 3.74 10.71 8.95
N LEU A 9 3.29 10.36 7.74
CA LEU A 9 2.97 8.98 7.38
C LEU A 9 4.21 8.10 7.18
N PHE A 10 5.36 8.67 6.85
CA PHE A 10 6.61 7.93 6.83
C PHE A 10 7.05 7.53 8.25
N GLU A 11 6.87 8.42 9.22
CA GLU A 11 7.23 8.16 10.63
C GLU A 11 6.22 7.26 11.36
N SER A 12 4.92 7.42 11.07
CA SER A 12 3.84 6.81 11.86
C SER A 12 2.89 5.89 11.08
N GLY A 13 2.99 5.85 9.76
CA GLY A 13 2.15 5.01 8.91
C GLY A 13 2.63 3.56 8.85
N ALA A 14 1.71 2.65 8.56
CA ALA A 14 2.04 1.23 8.41
C ALA A 14 2.71 0.93 7.06
N CYS A 15 3.47 -0.16 7.05
CA CYS A 15 4.04 -0.77 5.86
C CYS A 15 3.49 -2.20 5.76
N LEU A 16 2.78 -2.49 4.68
CA LEU A 16 2.31 -3.83 4.35
C LEU A 16 3.28 -4.43 3.34
N VAL A 17 4.02 -5.45 3.75
CA VAL A 17 4.94 -6.19 2.87
C VAL A 17 4.24 -7.44 2.36
N ILE A 18 4.22 -7.61 1.04
CA ILE A 18 3.67 -8.80 0.39
C ILE A 18 4.80 -9.47 -0.39
N LEU A 19 5.07 -10.71 -0.04
CA LEU A 19 6.12 -11.51 -0.64
C LEU A 19 5.53 -12.33 -1.79
N ASP A 20 6.33 -12.51 -2.84
CA ASP A 20 6.03 -13.39 -3.97
C ASP A 20 4.69 -13.12 -4.69
N THR A 21 4.25 -11.86 -4.74
CA THR A 21 3.07 -11.46 -5.50
C THR A 21 3.25 -11.76 -7.00
N PRO A 22 2.32 -12.48 -7.64
CA PRO A 22 2.34 -12.66 -9.10
C PRO A 22 2.22 -11.30 -9.79
N THR A 23 2.90 -11.13 -10.93
CA THR A 23 2.73 -9.92 -11.77
C THR A 23 1.39 -9.96 -12.48
N GLY A 24 0.73 -8.81 -12.61
CA GLY A 24 -0.49 -8.66 -13.40
C GLY A 24 -1.78 -9.00 -12.65
N ILE A 25 -1.72 -9.23 -11.33
CA ILE A 25 -2.95 -9.41 -10.54
C ILE A 25 -3.51 -8.06 -10.11
N GLU A 26 -4.84 -8.02 -9.97
CA GLU A 26 -5.53 -6.93 -9.31
C GLU A 26 -5.25 -6.99 -7.81
N PHE A 27 -4.86 -5.86 -7.22
CA PHE A 27 -4.62 -5.71 -5.79
C PHE A 27 -5.14 -4.36 -5.33
N GLY A 28 -5.81 -4.33 -4.18
CA GLY A 28 -6.39 -3.10 -3.66
C GLY A 28 -6.35 -2.96 -2.15
N ILE A 29 -6.45 -1.70 -1.73
CA ILE A 29 -6.67 -1.28 -0.35
C ILE A 29 -7.87 -0.32 -0.34
N ASP A 30 -8.83 -0.62 0.52
CA ASP A 30 -10.09 0.12 0.62
C ASP A 30 -10.77 0.27 -0.75
N LEU A 31 -10.86 1.50 -1.26
CA LEU A 31 -11.53 1.85 -2.51
C LEU A 31 -10.57 1.97 -3.69
N ASP A 32 -9.27 1.82 -3.46
CA ASP A 32 -8.26 1.94 -4.50
C ASP A 32 -7.74 0.57 -4.93
N THR A 33 -7.58 0.42 -6.24
CA THR A 33 -7.20 -0.84 -6.90
C THR A 33 -6.20 -0.59 -8.02
N TRP A 34 -5.20 -1.46 -8.14
CA TRP A 34 -4.18 -1.41 -9.18
C TRP A 34 -3.81 -2.80 -9.68
N GLU A 35 -3.22 -2.85 -10.88
CA GLU A 35 -2.51 -4.03 -11.36
C GLU A 35 -1.08 -4.06 -10.78
N THR A 36 -0.67 -5.20 -10.25
CA THR A 36 0.66 -5.39 -9.64
C THR A 36 1.78 -5.51 -10.68
N GLY A 37 2.87 -4.78 -10.47
CA GLY A 37 4.07 -4.86 -11.30
C GLY A 37 5.07 -5.96 -10.88
N PRO A 38 6.09 -6.26 -11.72
CA PRO A 38 7.04 -7.34 -11.45
C PRO A 38 7.93 -7.13 -10.22
N LEU A 39 8.03 -5.90 -9.73
CA LEU A 39 8.78 -5.53 -8.53
C LEU A 39 7.86 -5.08 -7.39
N PHE A 40 6.56 -5.34 -7.48
CA PHE A 40 5.63 -5.01 -6.40
C PHE A 40 6.02 -5.77 -5.13
N LYS A 41 6.05 -5.04 -4.01
CA LYS A 41 6.39 -5.57 -2.67
C LYS A 41 5.41 -5.14 -1.58
N GLY A 42 4.25 -4.59 -1.98
CA GLY A 42 3.23 -4.08 -1.07
C GLY A 42 3.17 -2.55 -1.02
N LEU A 43 2.66 -2.03 0.09
CA LEU A 43 2.28 -0.63 0.28
C LEU A 43 2.94 -0.03 1.52
N LYS A 44 3.20 1.28 1.50
CA LYS A 44 3.70 2.03 2.66
C LYS A 44 2.92 3.32 2.83
N MET A 45 3.09 3.97 3.98
CA MET A 45 2.39 5.22 4.34
C MET A 45 0.87 5.02 4.47
N ILE A 46 0.46 3.82 4.91
CA ILE A 46 -0.94 3.52 5.23
C ILE A 46 -1.27 4.25 6.54
N PRO A 47 -2.28 5.14 6.58
CA PRO A 47 -2.66 5.84 7.80
C PRO A 47 -3.03 4.89 8.95
N PRO A 48 -2.90 5.31 10.22
CA PRO A 48 -3.43 4.55 11.34
C PRO A 48 -4.94 4.38 11.25
N GLY A 49 -5.44 3.15 11.41
CA GLY A 49 -6.87 2.85 11.34
C GLY A 49 -7.14 1.43 10.84
N ILE A 50 -8.42 1.15 10.60
CA ILE A 50 -8.86 -0.09 9.95
C ILE A 50 -8.81 0.15 8.44
N HIS A 51 -8.15 -0.77 7.73
CA HIS A 51 -8.07 -0.79 6.27
C HIS A 51 -8.42 -2.20 5.77
N TYR A 52 -9.04 -2.29 4.60
CA TYR A 52 -9.42 -3.56 3.99
C TYR A 52 -8.51 -3.86 2.79
N ILE A 53 -7.87 -5.03 2.79
CA ILE A 53 -7.01 -5.49 1.69
C ILE A 53 -7.78 -6.51 0.86
N HIS A 54 -7.72 -6.40 -0.46
CA HIS A 54 -8.35 -7.32 -1.41
C HIS A 54 -7.45 -7.62 -2.62
N TYR A 55 -7.62 -8.80 -3.22
CA TYR A 55 -6.84 -9.35 -4.33
C TYR A 55 -7.62 -10.44 -5.09
#